data_AF-K0JN55-F1
#
_entry.id   AF-K0JN55-F1
#
_cell.length_a   1.000
_cell.length_b   1.000
_cell.length_c   1.000
_cell.angle_alpha   90.00
_cell.angle_beta   90.00
_cell.angle_gamma   90.00
#
_symmetry.space_group_name_H-M   'P 1'
#
loop_
_entity.id
_entity.type
_entity.pdbx_description
1 polymer ?
#
loop_
_entity_poly.entity_id
_entity_poly.type
_entity_poly.pdbx_seq_one_letter_code
_entity_poly.pdbx_strand_id
1 'polypeptide(L)'
;MFKNIFMLLIVSIVISCSNNTEEITAPAINKRKKAPRISTLYKSGSYNLRINYIILHYTALDDDMSLKVLTDPGVSSHYLITTRANEPIYKLVDDTNRAWHAGITMYQNRYSINDSSVGIEIVNLGYIQKVTNTPQQLARMNKRQLENLYFTPYDEYLEYDESQIEKVAYLLRELVDKYGVRPYNILGHSDIAPYRKKDPGPKFPWKRLYDEYDLGIWYDEEDYSNFMMSNDYRRATVMDIKNEFIKYGYTSMPTNNVWDYESRKVLYAFQCRFRTNDIDGNIDKETYSIARALNLKVKKLNEAYERSKANNFLTNTFFTNIFISNNIVNNNWDYMHTNKNIIMRRK
;
A
#
# COMPACT_ATOMS: atom_id res chain seq x y z
N MET A 1 53.91 -20.63 32.11
CA MET A 1 53.23 -21.70 32.86
C MET A 1 51.73 -21.62 32.57
N PHE A 2 51.11 -22.76 32.27
CA PHE A 2 49.71 -22.99 31.84
C PHE A 2 49.34 -22.40 30.46
N LYS A 3 49.54 -23.08 29.31
CA LYS A 3 48.84 -24.25 28.74
C LYS A 3 47.31 -24.12 28.69
N ASN A 4 46.78 -23.78 27.51
CA ASN A 4 45.55 -24.34 26.94
C ASN A 4 45.64 -24.27 25.41
N ILE A 5 46.07 -25.39 24.85
CA ILE A 5 45.98 -25.73 23.42
C ILE A 5 44.74 -26.62 23.31
N PHE A 6 43.76 -26.24 22.49
CA PHE A 6 42.77 -27.19 21.99
C PHE A 6 42.93 -27.30 20.47
N MET A 7 43.57 -28.40 20.11
CA MET A 7 43.76 -28.95 18.78
C MET A 7 42.43 -29.59 18.35
N LEU A 8 41.78 -29.08 17.29
CA LEU A 8 40.62 -29.75 16.69
C LEU A 8 41.12 -30.79 15.68
N LEU A 9 40.98 -32.06 16.04
CA LEU A 9 41.27 -33.21 15.19
C LEU A 9 40.21 -33.31 14.08
N ILE A 10 40.63 -33.31 12.82
CA ILE A 10 39.78 -33.71 11.69
C ILE A 10 39.72 -35.24 11.71
N VAL A 11 38.59 -35.80 12.12
CA VAL A 11 38.28 -37.23 11.92
C VAL A 11 37.43 -37.33 10.65
N SER A 12 38.05 -37.78 9.57
CA SER A 12 37.35 -38.20 8.36
C SER A 12 36.71 -39.56 8.62
N ILE A 13 35.41 -39.57 8.94
CA ILE A 13 34.62 -40.80 8.98
C ILE A 13 34.19 -41.11 7.54
N VAL A 14 34.81 -42.12 6.94
CA VAL A 14 34.30 -42.78 5.74
C VAL A 14 33.15 -43.67 6.19
N ILE A 15 31.91 -43.20 6.06
CA ILE A 15 30.72 -44.05 6.22
C ILE A 15 30.49 -44.72 4.87
N SER A 16 30.74 -46.03 4.83
CA SER A 16 30.24 -46.92 3.79
C SER A 16 28.72 -46.98 3.91
N CYS A 17 28.01 -46.31 3.00
CA CYS A 17 26.57 -46.50 2.86
C CYS A 17 26.32 -47.83 2.14
N SER A 18 26.05 -48.88 2.92
CA SER A 18 25.36 -50.07 2.42
C SER A 18 23.92 -49.70 2.07
N ASN A 19 23.51 -49.98 0.83
CA ASN A 19 22.14 -49.82 0.37
C ASN A 19 21.20 -50.78 1.13
N ASN A 20 20.64 -50.32 2.24
CA ASN A 20 19.42 -50.87 2.82
C ASN A 20 18.34 -49.80 2.70
N THR A 21 17.65 -49.80 1.57
CA THR A 21 16.36 -49.11 1.43
C THR A 21 15.32 -49.87 2.25
N GLU A 22 15.23 -49.60 3.54
CA GLU A 22 13.96 -49.80 4.25
C GLU A 22 13.03 -48.67 3.81
N GLU A 23 12.18 -48.96 2.82
CA GLU A 23 11.01 -48.15 2.53
C GLU A 23 10.20 -48.01 3.81
N ILE A 24 10.23 -46.83 4.42
CA ILE A 24 9.17 -46.39 5.33
C ILE A 24 7.93 -46.20 4.45
N THR A 25 7.22 -47.30 4.22
CA THR A 25 5.91 -47.30 3.57
C THR A 25 4.96 -46.54 4.48
N ALA A 26 4.63 -45.31 4.09
CA ALA A 26 3.53 -44.58 4.70
C ALA A 26 2.30 -45.51 4.71
N PRO A 27 1.57 -45.65 5.83
CA PRO A 27 0.42 -46.54 5.89
C PRO A 27 -0.54 -46.13 4.78
N ALA A 28 -0.85 -47.08 3.90
CA ALA A 28 -1.73 -46.89 2.76
C ALA A 28 -3.00 -46.19 3.23
N ILE A 29 -3.16 -44.92 2.84
CA ILE A 29 -4.35 -44.14 3.17
C ILE A 29 -5.53 -44.88 2.53
N ASN A 30 -6.31 -45.50 3.41
CA ASN A 30 -7.57 -46.18 3.12
C ASN A 30 -8.35 -45.47 2.00
N LYS A 31 -8.79 -46.26 1.01
CA LYS A 31 -9.66 -45.90 -0.12
C LYS A 31 -10.47 -44.62 0.15
N ARG A 32 -10.02 -43.48 -0.38
CA ARG A 32 -10.82 -42.24 -0.35
C ARG A 32 -12.18 -42.57 -0.98
N LYS A 33 -13.27 -42.38 -0.22
CA LYS A 33 -14.64 -42.45 -0.76
C LYS A 33 -14.71 -41.58 -2.01
N LYS A 34 -15.49 -42.00 -3.03
CA LYS A 34 -15.65 -41.26 -4.29
C LYS A 34 -16.00 -39.80 -3.96
N ALA A 35 -15.15 -38.86 -4.38
CA ALA A 35 -15.31 -37.46 -4.05
C ALA A 35 -16.67 -36.96 -4.57
N PRO A 36 -17.42 -36.18 -3.77
CA PRO A 36 -18.64 -35.55 -4.25
C PRO A 36 -18.33 -34.64 -5.44
N ARG A 37 -19.22 -34.61 -6.45
CA ARG A 37 -19.08 -33.73 -7.61
C ARG A 37 -19.34 -32.29 -7.19
N ILE A 38 -18.39 -31.41 -7.45
CA ILE A 38 -18.58 -29.95 -7.32
C ILE A 38 -19.24 -29.45 -8.61
N SER A 39 -20.43 -28.85 -8.50
CA SER A 39 -21.15 -28.25 -9.63
C SER A 39 -20.79 -26.77 -9.76
N THR A 40 -20.53 -26.32 -10.98
CA THR A 40 -20.30 -24.90 -11.32
C THR A 40 -21.47 -24.29 -12.08
N LEU A 41 -22.64 -24.93 -12.05
CA LEU A 41 -23.84 -24.52 -12.79
C LEU A 41 -24.38 -23.17 -12.32
N TYR A 42 -24.35 -22.91 -11.02
CA TYR A 42 -24.85 -21.67 -10.42
C TYR A 42 -23.67 -20.78 -10.01
N LYS A 43 -23.70 -19.51 -10.44
CA LYS A 43 -22.69 -18.50 -10.10
C LYS A 43 -23.38 -17.28 -9.49
N SER A 44 -22.82 -16.74 -8.42
CA SER A 44 -23.29 -15.49 -7.83
C SER A 44 -22.82 -14.31 -8.68
N GLY A 45 -23.71 -13.38 -8.99
CA GLY A 45 -23.34 -12.05 -9.51
C GLY A 45 -22.82 -11.10 -8.43
N SER A 46 -23.03 -11.42 -7.15
CA SER A 46 -22.58 -10.63 -6.00
C SER A 46 -21.20 -11.08 -5.55
N TYR A 47 -20.16 -10.52 -6.16
CA TYR A 47 -18.76 -10.72 -5.78
C TYR A 47 -17.95 -9.47 -6.13
N ASN A 48 -16.76 -9.35 -5.52
CA ASN A 48 -15.74 -8.38 -5.90
C ASN A 48 -14.45 -9.13 -6.23
N LEU A 49 -13.54 -8.48 -6.95
CA LEU A 49 -12.18 -8.98 -7.14
C LEU A 49 -11.37 -8.82 -5.85
N ARG A 50 -10.36 -9.68 -5.67
CA ARG A 50 -9.53 -9.68 -4.45
C ARG A 50 -8.53 -8.53 -4.43
N ILE A 51 -7.98 -8.18 -5.58
CA ILE A 51 -7.05 -7.05 -5.72
C ILE A 51 -7.82 -5.76 -5.48
N ASN A 52 -7.35 -4.99 -4.50
CA ASN A 52 -7.96 -3.74 -4.08
C ASN A 52 -6.93 -2.61 -3.89
N TYR A 53 -5.63 -2.94 -3.96
CA TYR A 53 -4.52 -2.02 -3.77
C TYR A 53 -3.47 -2.20 -4.87
N ILE A 54 -2.78 -1.11 -5.22
CA ILE A 54 -1.56 -1.15 -6.01
C ILE A 54 -0.48 -0.44 -5.20
N ILE A 55 0.64 -1.13 -4.96
CA ILE A 55 1.75 -0.63 -4.14
C ILE A 55 2.97 -0.40 -5.03
N LEU A 56 3.44 0.84 -5.05
CA LEU A 56 4.62 1.28 -5.79
C LEU A 56 5.86 1.24 -4.90
N HIS A 57 6.96 0.75 -5.48
CA HIS A 57 8.25 0.57 -4.83
C HIS A 57 9.35 1.13 -5.74
N TYR A 58 10.51 1.41 -5.15
CA TYR A 58 11.77 1.40 -5.88
C TYR A 58 12.59 0.19 -5.44
N THR A 59 13.53 -0.25 -6.30
CA THR A 59 14.31 -1.46 -6.02
C THR A 59 15.55 -1.23 -5.15
N ALA A 60 16.08 0.01 -5.10
CA ALA A 60 17.37 0.35 -4.48
C ALA A 60 18.58 -0.37 -5.11
N LEU A 61 18.42 -0.86 -6.34
CA LEU A 61 19.39 -1.68 -7.09
C LEU A 61 19.39 -1.23 -8.56
N ASP A 62 20.41 -1.63 -9.32
CA ASP A 62 20.42 -1.48 -10.78
C ASP A 62 19.48 -2.49 -11.47
N ASP A 63 19.31 -2.38 -12.80
CA ASP A 63 18.37 -3.21 -13.56
C ASP A 63 18.62 -4.71 -13.40
N ASP A 64 19.88 -5.15 -13.55
CA ASP A 64 20.24 -6.57 -13.59
C ASP A 64 20.11 -7.20 -12.20
N MET A 65 20.56 -6.49 -11.16
CA MET A 65 20.40 -6.93 -9.78
C MET A 65 18.95 -6.92 -9.33
N SER A 66 18.15 -5.93 -9.75
CA SER A 66 16.72 -5.89 -9.45
C SER A 66 16.00 -7.10 -10.01
N LEU A 67 16.23 -7.43 -11.29
CA LEU A 67 15.62 -8.59 -11.93
C LEU A 67 16.05 -9.90 -11.25
N LYS A 68 17.33 -10.02 -10.90
CA LYS A 68 17.85 -11.20 -10.18
C LYS A 68 17.20 -11.35 -8.82
N VAL A 69 17.18 -10.31 -8.00
CA VAL A 69 16.63 -10.36 -6.63
C VAL A 69 15.13 -10.65 -6.63
N LEU A 70 14.37 -10.08 -7.57
CA LEU A 70 12.92 -10.25 -7.63
C LEU A 70 12.47 -11.59 -8.24
N THR A 71 13.41 -12.38 -8.79
CA THR A 71 13.16 -13.73 -9.31
C THR A 71 13.77 -14.84 -8.46
N ASP A 72 14.67 -14.51 -7.53
CA ASP A 72 15.24 -15.43 -6.55
C ASP A 72 14.29 -15.63 -5.35
N PRO A 73 14.38 -16.74 -4.59
CA PRO A 73 13.54 -16.94 -3.42
C PRO A 73 13.74 -15.86 -2.34
N GLY A 74 12.63 -15.29 -1.86
CA GLY A 74 12.62 -14.46 -0.65
C GLY A 74 11.76 -13.20 -0.79
N VAL A 75 11.92 -12.46 -1.88
CA VAL A 75 11.13 -11.26 -2.18
C VAL A 75 10.69 -11.30 -3.65
N SER A 76 9.53 -10.74 -3.97
CA SER A 76 9.07 -10.66 -5.36
C SER A 76 8.07 -9.54 -5.54
N SER A 77 7.91 -9.08 -6.78
CA SER A 77 6.86 -8.17 -7.20
C SER A 77 6.06 -8.78 -8.35
N HIS A 78 4.92 -8.17 -8.68
CA HIS A 78 4.16 -8.60 -9.85
C HIS A 78 4.78 -8.04 -11.12
N TYR A 79 5.26 -6.80 -11.05
CA TYR A 79 5.84 -6.09 -12.18
C TYR A 79 7.17 -5.43 -11.82
N LEU A 80 8.08 -5.35 -12.79
CA LEU A 80 9.33 -4.60 -12.74
C LEU A 80 9.44 -3.68 -13.96
N ILE A 81 9.79 -2.43 -13.73
CA ILE A 81 10.05 -1.41 -14.75
C ILE A 81 11.51 -0.96 -14.64
N THR A 82 12.31 -1.25 -15.67
CA THR A 82 13.76 -0.94 -15.72
C THR A 82 14.03 0.50 -16.16
N THR A 83 15.26 0.97 -16.00
CA THR A 83 15.72 2.27 -16.53
C THR A 83 15.86 2.28 -18.05
N ARG A 84 15.95 1.10 -18.66
CA ARG A 84 16.14 0.91 -20.11
C ARG A 84 14.83 1.14 -20.86
N ALA A 85 14.71 2.30 -21.50
CA ALA A 85 13.49 2.74 -22.18
C ALA A 85 12.90 1.70 -23.16
N ASN A 86 13.75 0.99 -23.91
CA ASN A 86 13.33 0.01 -24.92
C ASN A 86 12.94 -1.38 -24.37
N GLU A 87 13.16 -1.64 -23.09
CA GLU A 87 12.76 -2.90 -22.47
C GLU A 87 11.25 -2.90 -22.13
N PRO A 88 10.57 -4.06 -22.18
CA PRO A 88 9.18 -4.16 -21.80
C PRO A 88 9.00 -3.96 -20.29
N ILE A 89 7.74 -3.82 -19.86
CA ILE A 89 7.37 -4.03 -18.46
C ILE A 89 7.45 -5.54 -18.19
N TYR A 90 8.28 -5.97 -17.24
CA TYR A 90 8.42 -7.39 -16.90
C TYR A 90 7.33 -7.81 -15.93
N LYS A 91 6.51 -8.80 -16.28
CA LYS A 91 5.57 -9.46 -15.35
C LYS A 91 6.26 -10.67 -14.72
N LEU A 92 6.60 -10.57 -13.44
CA LEU A 92 7.35 -11.59 -12.69
C LEU A 92 6.45 -12.57 -11.94
N VAL A 93 5.30 -12.08 -11.45
CA VAL A 93 4.27 -12.88 -10.79
C VAL A 93 2.92 -12.57 -11.41
N ASP A 94 2.13 -13.60 -11.69
CA ASP A 94 0.77 -13.40 -12.17
C ASP A 94 -0.08 -12.65 -11.14
N ASP A 95 -0.93 -11.73 -11.60
CA ASP A 95 -1.79 -10.91 -10.74
C ASP A 95 -2.81 -11.72 -9.91
N THR A 96 -3.13 -12.95 -10.31
CA THR A 96 -3.97 -13.85 -9.51
C THR A 96 -3.22 -14.54 -8.37
N ASN A 97 -1.89 -14.48 -8.39
CA ASN A 97 -1.01 -15.03 -7.35
C ASN A 97 -0.55 -13.92 -6.39
N ARG A 98 -0.04 -14.33 -5.23
CA ARG A 98 0.47 -13.42 -4.22
C ARG A 98 1.98 -13.24 -4.36
N ALA A 99 2.43 -12.08 -4.84
CA ALA A 99 3.84 -11.68 -4.73
C ALA A 99 4.22 -11.25 -3.31
N TRP A 100 5.52 -11.25 -2.98
CA TRP A 100 6.04 -10.97 -1.65
C TRP A 100 6.80 -9.63 -1.60
N HIS A 101 6.06 -8.52 -1.76
CA HIS A 101 6.66 -7.17 -1.87
C HIS A 101 6.50 -6.31 -0.61
N ALA A 102 5.37 -6.38 0.10
CA ALA A 102 5.05 -5.40 1.13
C ALA A 102 5.60 -5.75 2.54
N GLY A 103 5.69 -7.04 2.88
CA GLY A 103 6.06 -7.50 4.22
C GLY A 103 5.00 -7.14 5.28
N ILE A 104 5.45 -6.72 6.48
CA ILE A 104 4.55 -6.24 7.54
C ILE A 104 4.04 -4.84 7.17
N THR A 105 2.71 -4.69 7.14
CA THR A 105 2.02 -3.47 6.70
C THR A 105 0.84 -3.14 7.61
N MET A 106 0.49 -1.86 7.68
CA MET A 106 -0.74 -1.38 8.33
C MET A 106 -1.29 -0.14 7.63
N TYR A 107 -2.41 -0.28 6.94
CA TYR A 107 -3.12 0.81 6.27
C TYR A 107 -4.63 0.54 6.27
N GLN A 108 -5.45 1.54 6.62
CA GLN A 108 -6.92 1.40 6.75
C GLN A 108 -7.34 0.20 7.60
N ASN A 109 -6.63 -0.06 8.71
CA ASN A 109 -6.81 -1.23 9.59
C ASN A 109 -6.65 -2.59 8.88
N ARG A 110 -5.98 -2.62 7.72
CA ARG A 110 -5.60 -3.85 7.03
C ARG A 110 -4.14 -4.18 7.27
N TYR A 111 -3.93 -5.44 7.64
CA TYR A 111 -2.62 -6.08 7.71
C TYR A 111 -2.43 -6.97 6.46
N SER A 112 -1.19 -7.40 6.20
CA SER A 112 -0.87 -8.34 5.12
C SER A 112 -1.34 -7.90 3.73
N ILE A 113 -1.04 -6.66 3.33
CA ILE A 113 -1.56 -6.06 2.09
C ILE A 113 -1.27 -6.90 0.83
N ASN A 114 -0.17 -7.67 0.81
CA ASN A 114 0.17 -8.63 -0.24
C ASN A 114 -1.02 -9.51 -0.68
N ASP A 115 -1.92 -9.88 0.24
CA ASP A 115 -3.05 -10.78 -0.04
C ASP A 115 -4.11 -10.16 -0.97
N SER A 116 -4.06 -8.83 -1.16
CA SER A 116 -5.04 -8.05 -1.92
C SER A 116 -4.40 -6.93 -2.73
N SER A 117 -3.11 -7.03 -3.06
CA SER A 117 -2.39 -5.99 -3.78
C SER A 117 -1.56 -6.50 -4.94
N VAL A 118 -1.46 -5.65 -5.96
CA VAL A 118 -0.42 -5.74 -6.98
C VAL A 118 0.77 -4.88 -6.54
N GLY A 119 1.99 -5.37 -6.76
CA GLY A 119 3.23 -4.71 -6.41
C GLY A 119 4.02 -4.39 -7.67
N ILE A 120 4.38 -3.12 -7.86
CA ILE A 120 5.14 -2.62 -9.00
C ILE A 120 6.48 -2.09 -8.48
N GLU A 121 7.57 -2.74 -8.89
CA GLU A 121 8.93 -2.31 -8.62
C GLU A 121 9.45 -1.45 -9.78
N ILE A 122 10.04 -0.31 -9.45
CA ILE A 122 10.63 0.61 -10.43
C ILE A 122 12.11 0.71 -10.13
N VAL A 123 12.96 0.43 -11.13
CA VAL A 123 14.41 0.47 -10.91
C VAL A 123 14.85 1.91 -10.63
N ASN A 124 15.25 2.14 -9.39
CA ASN A 124 15.76 3.43 -8.92
C ASN A 124 16.57 3.16 -7.63
N LEU A 125 17.72 3.81 -7.48
CA LEU A 125 18.57 3.60 -6.29
C LEU A 125 17.98 4.23 -5.01
N GLY A 126 16.91 5.01 -5.13
CA GLY A 126 16.19 5.65 -4.03
C GLY A 126 16.81 6.99 -3.66
N TYR A 127 17.84 6.96 -2.81
CA TYR A 127 18.51 8.17 -2.31
C TYR A 127 20.00 7.93 -2.05
N ILE A 128 20.78 9.01 -2.11
CA ILE A 128 22.20 9.04 -1.82
C ILE A 128 22.43 9.83 -0.54
N GLN A 129 22.91 9.18 0.51
CA GLN A 129 23.36 9.90 1.71
C GLN A 129 24.63 10.69 1.37
N LYS A 130 24.51 12.02 1.26
CA LYS A 130 25.66 12.90 0.96
C LYS A 130 26.66 12.95 2.11
N VAL A 131 26.19 12.71 3.33
CA VAL A 131 27.01 12.65 4.55
C VAL A 131 26.81 11.32 5.24
N THR A 132 27.87 10.51 5.33
CA THR A 132 27.90 9.29 6.12
C THR A 132 28.59 9.53 7.45
N ASN A 133 27.91 9.27 8.56
CA ASN A 133 28.48 9.40 9.90
C ASN A 133 29.38 8.19 10.24
N THR A 134 30.57 8.45 10.75
CA THR A 134 31.44 7.42 11.36
C THR A 134 30.82 6.86 12.64
N PRO A 135 31.19 5.63 13.06
CA PRO A 135 30.73 5.07 14.33
C PRO A 135 30.98 5.98 15.54
N GLN A 136 32.12 6.69 15.57
CA GLN A 136 32.46 7.64 16.63
C GLN A 136 31.58 8.89 16.61
N GLN A 137 31.15 9.36 15.43
CA GLN A 137 30.20 10.46 15.32
C GLN A 137 28.81 10.03 15.80
N LEU A 138 28.34 8.85 15.40
CA LEU A 138 27.06 8.29 15.84
C LEU A 138 27.01 8.12 17.36
N ALA A 139 28.09 7.65 17.99
CA ALA A 139 28.16 7.46 19.44
C ALA A 139 28.07 8.78 20.24
N ARG A 140 28.34 9.93 19.61
CA ARG A 140 28.25 11.26 20.25
C ARG A 140 26.89 11.93 20.04
N MET A 141 26.05 11.40 19.15
CA MET A 141 24.73 11.97 18.88
C MET A 141 23.75 11.65 20.00
N ASN A 142 22.92 12.64 20.35
CA ASN A 142 21.77 12.40 21.21
C ASN A 142 20.65 11.66 20.44
N LYS A 143 19.65 11.18 21.18
CA LYS A 143 18.51 10.44 20.62
C LYS A 143 17.83 11.19 19.46
N ARG A 144 17.57 12.49 19.60
CA ARG A 144 16.89 13.29 18.56
C ARG A 144 17.76 13.46 17.30
N GLN A 145 19.07 13.59 17.46
CA GLN A 145 20.01 13.64 16.33
C GLN A 145 20.03 12.30 15.57
N LEU A 146 20.04 11.18 16.28
CA LEU A 146 19.95 9.85 15.66
C LEU A 146 18.63 9.64 14.93
N GLU A 147 17.51 10.02 15.55
CA GLU A 147 16.18 9.97 14.93
C GLU A 147 16.12 10.83 13.66
N ASN A 148 16.80 11.99 13.66
CA ASN A 148 16.81 12.88 12.51
C ASN A 148 17.52 12.29 11.27
N LEU A 149 18.37 11.27 11.44
CA LEU A 149 18.99 10.56 10.31
C LEU A 149 17.98 9.78 9.46
N TYR A 150 16.76 9.56 9.97
CA TYR A 150 15.70 8.93 9.20
C TYR A 150 15.09 9.87 8.16
N PHE A 151 15.04 11.18 8.38
CA PHE A 151 14.37 12.10 7.45
C PHE A 151 15.36 12.54 6.38
N THR A 152 15.26 11.92 5.21
CA THR A 152 16.18 12.15 4.08
C THR A 152 15.77 13.44 3.37
N PRO A 153 16.69 14.41 3.15
CA PRO A 153 16.40 15.62 2.40
C PRO A 153 15.94 15.33 0.97
N TYR A 154 15.08 16.20 0.43
CA TYR A 154 14.51 16.03 -0.91
C TYR A 154 15.57 15.94 -2.02
N ASP A 155 16.67 16.70 -1.88
CA ASP A 155 17.78 16.77 -2.84
C ASP A 155 18.78 15.61 -2.74
N GLU A 156 18.56 14.67 -1.82
CA GLU A 156 19.28 13.39 -1.75
C GLU A 156 18.56 12.26 -2.49
N TYR A 157 17.26 12.41 -2.78
CA TYR A 157 16.52 11.43 -3.57
C TYR A 157 16.80 11.58 -5.07
N LEU A 158 16.76 10.44 -5.77
CA LEU A 158 17.00 10.39 -7.21
C LEU A 158 15.69 10.50 -8.00
N GLU A 159 15.76 11.20 -9.13
CA GLU A 159 14.67 11.29 -10.09
C GLU A 159 14.41 9.94 -10.76
N TYR A 160 13.20 9.78 -11.30
CA TYR A 160 12.82 8.67 -12.17
C TYR A 160 12.92 9.11 -13.63
N ASP A 161 13.28 8.19 -14.52
CA ASP A 161 13.34 8.49 -15.95
C ASP A 161 11.93 8.65 -16.52
N GLU A 162 11.77 9.54 -17.50
CA GLU A 162 10.47 9.81 -18.15
C GLU A 162 9.81 8.53 -18.67
N SER A 163 10.59 7.65 -19.32
CA SER A 163 10.07 6.38 -19.84
C SER A 163 9.54 5.44 -18.75
N GLN A 164 10.07 5.53 -17.52
CA GLN A 164 9.57 4.75 -16.39
C GLN A 164 8.20 5.28 -15.96
N ILE A 165 8.04 6.61 -15.89
CA ILE A 165 6.77 7.23 -15.49
C ILE A 165 5.66 6.94 -16.49
N GLU A 166 5.96 6.99 -17.79
CA GLU A 166 5.01 6.61 -18.84
C GLU A 166 4.58 5.15 -18.73
N LYS A 167 5.54 4.23 -18.49
CA LYS A 167 5.25 2.79 -18.27
C LYS A 167 4.42 2.56 -17.01
N VAL A 168 4.71 3.28 -15.93
CA VAL A 168 3.93 3.21 -14.69
C VAL A 168 2.50 3.69 -14.93
N ALA A 169 2.32 4.83 -15.60
CA ALA A 169 0.99 5.37 -15.90
C ALA A 169 0.17 4.39 -16.76
N TYR A 170 0.77 3.84 -17.82
CA TYR A 170 0.14 2.82 -18.65
C TYR A 170 -0.29 1.59 -17.84
N LEU A 171 0.63 1.01 -17.06
CA LEU A 171 0.34 -0.18 -16.25
C LEU A 171 -0.72 0.09 -15.17
N LEU A 172 -0.66 1.24 -14.52
CA LEU A 172 -1.65 1.63 -13.51
C LEU A 172 -3.04 1.73 -14.12
N ARG A 173 -3.19 2.32 -15.32
CA ARG A 173 -4.47 2.39 -16.02
C ARG A 173 -5.04 0.99 -16.29
N GLU A 174 -4.24 0.10 -16.86
CA GLU A 174 -4.64 -1.29 -17.13
C GLU A 174 -5.10 -2.02 -15.86
N LEU A 175 -4.37 -1.86 -14.75
CA LEU A 175 -4.72 -2.49 -13.48
C LEU A 175 -5.96 -1.86 -12.82
N VAL A 176 -6.11 -0.54 -12.90
CA VAL A 176 -7.29 0.17 -12.39
C VAL A 176 -8.53 -0.28 -13.16
N ASP A 177 -8.47 -0.35 -14.48
CA ASP A 177 -9.59 -0.75 -15.32
C ASP A 177 -9.95 -2.23 -15.11
N LYS A 178 -8.94 -3.09 -14.97
CA LYS A 178 -9.13 -4.53 -14.72
C LYS A 178 -9.73 -4.83 -13.34
N TYR A 179 -9.27 -4.14 -12.30
CA TYR A 179 -9.63 -4.48 -10.91
C TYR A 179 -10.59 -3.50 -10.22
N GLY A 180 -10.86 -2.35 -10.83
CA GLY A 180 -11.64 -1.28 -10.21
C GLY A 180 -10.98 -0.69 -8.96
N VAL A 181 -9.63 -0.67 -8.93
CA VAL A 181 -8.87 -0.16 -7.78
C VAL A 181 -9.20 1.31 -7.56
N ARG A 182 -9.53 1.67 -6.32
CA ARG A 182 -9.86 3.05 -5.97
C ARG A 182 -8.62 3.94 -6.08
N PRO A 183 -8.74 5.22 -6.48
CA PRO A 183 -7.57 6.07 -6.67
C PRO A 183 -6.74 6.28 -5.39
N TYR A 184 -7.40 6.34 -4.23
CA TYR A 184 -6.74 6.43 -2.91
C TYR A 184 -6.18 5.09 -2.39
N ASN A 185 -6.29 4.00 -3.17
CA ASN A 185 -5.65 2.71 -2.91
C ASN A 185 -4.45 2.43 -3.83
N ILE A 186 -4.05 3.40 -4.65
CA ILE A 186 -2.73 3.43 -5.30
C ILE A 186 -1.79 4.12 -4.30
N LEU A 187 -0.84 3.37 -3.74
CA LEU A 187 -0.06 3.77 -2.57
C LEU A 187 1.44 3.53 -2.81
N GLY A 188 2.29 4.23 -2.08
CA GLY A 188 3.70 3.88 -1.94
C GLY A 188 3.92 2.83 -0.86
N HIS A 189 5.07 2.15 -0.86
CA HIS A 189 5.45 1.28 0.25
C HIS A 189 5.56 2.05 1.57
N SER A 190 5.99 3.32 1.50
CA SER A 190 6.05 4.25 2.63
C SER A 190 4.69 4.49 3.29
N ASP A 191 3.58 4.46 2.52
CA ASP A 191 2.24 4.72 3.07
C ASP A 191 1.77 3.60 3.99
N ILE A 192 2.10 2.36 3.60
CA ILE A 192 1.63 1.15 4.27
C ILE A 192 2.62 0.63 5.32
N ALA A 193 3.87 1.09 5.27
CA ALA A 193 4.94 0.70 6.19
C ALA A 193 5.87 1.88 6.57
N PRO A 194 5.32 3.00 7.07
CA PRO A 194 6.08 4.25 7.28
C PRO A 194 7.22 4.12 8.30
N TYR A 195 7.20 3.10 9.16
CA TYR A 195 8.26 2.88 10.15
C TYR A 195 9.53 2.27 9.58
N ARG A 196 9.45 1.69 8.37
CA ARG A 196 10.50 0.87 7.79
C ARG A 196 10.83 1.25 6.35
N LYS A 197 9.89 1.83 5.62
CA LYS A 197 9.96 2.04 4.17
C LYS A 197 9.76 3.50 3.81
N LYS A 198 10.51 3.94 2.80
CA LYS A 198 10.55 5.33 2.31
C LYS A 198 10.22 5.43 0.82
N ASP A 199 10.21 4.29 0.13
CA ASP A 199 9.93 4.15 -1.28
C ASP A 199 8.44 4.34 -1.60
N PRO A 200 8.08 4.93 -2.76
CA PRO A 200 8.96 5.32 -3.86
C PRO A 200 9.66 6.69 -3.68
N GLY A 201 9.52 7.33 -2.51
CA GLY A 201 10.18 8.59 -2.18
C GLY A 201 9.51 9.84 -2.79
N PRO A 202 9.98 11.05 -2.41
CA PRO A 202 9.37 12.31 -2.80
C PRO A 202 9.65 12.74 -4.25
N LYS A 203 10.58 12.07 -4.94
CA LYS A 203 10.85 12.27 -6.36
C LYS A 203 9.91 11.48 -7.27
N PHE A 204 9.13 10.55 -6.71
CA PHE A 204 8.09 9.89 -7.47
C PHE A 204 6.95 10.88 -7.77
N PRO A 205 6.56 11.08 -9.04
CA PRO A 205 5.75 12.23 -9.44
C PRO A 205 4.24 11.98 -9.26
N TRP A 206 3.81 11.80 -8.00
CA TRP A 206 2.40 11.53 -7.65
C TRP A 206 1.42 12.55 -8.22
N LYS A 207 1.75 13.85 -8.12
CA LYS A 207 0.90 14.92 -8.63
C LYS A 207 0.79 14.87 -10.16
N ARG A 208 1.88 14.52 -10.85
CA ARG A 208 1.89 14.35 -12.31
C ARG A 208 0.97 13.21 -12.75
N LEU A 209 1.04 12.05 -12.08
CA LEU A 209 0.12 10.93 -12.36
C LEU A 209 -1.34 11.35 -12.21
N TYR A 210 -1.64 12.16 -11.19
CA TYR A 210 -2.98 12.69 -10.99
C TYR A 210 -3.39 13.70 -12.07
N ASP A 211 -2.57 14.71 -12.33
CA ASP A 211 -2.91 15.82 -13.24
C ASP A 211 -2.93 15.40 -14.72
N GLU A 212 -1.94 14.62 -15.16
CA GLU A 212 -1.74 14.30 -16.58
C GLU A 212 -2.42 13.00 -17.00
N TYR A 213 -2.55 12.04 -16.07
CA TYR A 213 -3.03 10.70 -16.38
C TYR A 213 -4.33 10.34 -15.66
N ASP A 214 -4.89 11.18 -14.78
CA ASP A 214 -6.06 10.87 -13.95
C ASP A 214 -5.88 9.56 -13.16
N LEU A 215 -4.70 9.39 -12.56
CA LEU A 215 -4.33 8.21 -11.77
C LEU A 215 -3.88 8.60 -10.36
N GLY A 216 -4.40 7.87 -9.38
CA GLY A 216 -4.12 8.15 -7.97
C GLY A 216 -5.00 9.27 -7.41
N ILE A 217 -4.57 9.87 -6.31
CA ILE A 217 -5.35 10.91 -5.63
C ILE A 217 -4.45 12.10 -5.28
N TRP A 218 -4.99 13.29 -5.48
CA TRP A 218 -4.47 14.56 -5.00
C TRP A 218 -5.60 15.36 -4.36
N TYR A 219 -5.33 16.27 -3.43
CA TYR A 219 -6.38 17.12 -2.86
C TYR A 219 -6.91 18.14 -3.87
N ASP A 220 -8.12 18.66 -3.64
CA ASP A 220 -8.67 19.77 -4.42
C ASP A 220 -8.15 21.10 -3.85
N GLU A 221 -7.63 21.99 -4.71
CA GLU A 221 -7.01 23.26 -4.29
C GLU A 221 -7.97 24.19 -3.54
N GLU A 222 -9.26 24.18 -3.89
CA GLU A 222 -10.29 24.95 -3.19
C GLU A 222 -10.48 24.45 -1.74
N ASP A 223 -10.61 23.13 -1.56
CA ASP A 223 -10.75 22.54 -0.23
C ASP A 223 -9.50 22.78 0.62
N TYR A 224 -8.31 22.60 0.03
CA TYR A 224 -7.03 22.91 0.68
C TYR A 224 -6.96 24.38 1.11
N SER A 225 -7.27 25.32 0.22
CA SER A 225 -7.27 26.76 0.50
C SER A 225 -8.24 27.11 1.64
N ASN A 226 -9.44 26.52 1.63
CA ASN A 226 -10.43 26.70 2.70
C ASN A 226 -9.90 26.23 4.07
N PHE A 227 -9.23 25.07 4.14
CA PHE A 227 -8.62 24.60 5.38
C PHE A 227 -7.39 25.44 5.79
N MET A 228 -6.61 25.92 4.82
CA MET A 228 -5.48 26.81 5.08
C MET A 228 -5.90 28.19 5.60
N MET A 229 -7.07 28.69 5.23
CA MET A 229 -7.60 29.95 5.77
C MET A 229 -8.24 29.77 7.15
N SER A 230 -8.59 28.55 7.53
CA SER A 230 -9.24 28.28 8.82
C SER A 230 -8.25 28.40 10.00
N ASN A 231 -8.82 28.60 11.19
CA ASN A 231 -8.10 28.58 12.47
C ASN A 231 -8.07 27.18 13.12
N ASP A 232 -8.47 26.14 12.39
CA ASP A 232 -8.65 24.80 12.97
C ASP A 232 -7.33 24.22 13.47
N TYR A 233 -6.23 24.40 12.73
CA TYR A 233 -4.91 23.92 13.16
C TYR A 233 -4.51 24.47 14.54
N ARG A 234 -4.76 25.76 14.82
CA ARG A 234 -4.41 26.38 16.10
C ARG A 234 -5.26 25.87 17.27
N ARG A 235 -6.45 25.36 16.98
CA ARG A 235 -7.41 24.86 17.98
C ARG A 235 -7.34 23.34 18.14
N ALA A 236 -6.78 22.64 17.16
CA ALA A 236 -6.70 21.19 17.14
C ALA A 236 -5.73 20.69 18.21
N THR A 237 -6.17 19.66 18.95
CA THR A 237 -5.28 18.91 19.82
C THR A 237 -4.35 18.01 18.99
N VAL A 238 -3.28 17.49 19.60
CA VAL A 238 -2.41 16.48 18.96
C VAL A 238 -3.25 15.29 18.46
N MET A 239 -4.25 14.87 19.25
CA MET A 239 -5.12 13.76 18.87
C MET A 239 -6.03 14.09 17.69
N ASP A 240 -6.61 15.29 17.64
CA ASP A 240 -7.44 15.72 16.50
C ASP A 240 -6.65 15.68 15.20
N ILE A 241 -5.39 16.13 15.24
CA ILE A 241 -4.50 16.11 14.10
C ILE A 241 -4.18 14.68 13.69
N LYS A 242 -3.74 13.83 14.63
CA LYS A 242 -3.42 12.42 14.36
C LYS A 242 -4.60 11.67 13.76
N ASN A 243 -5.82 11.95 14.23
CA ASN A 243 -7.05 11.36 13.72
C ASN A 243 -7.30 11.67 12.24
N GLU A 244 -6.87 12.82 11.70
CA GLU A 244 -6.99 13.09 10.27
C GLU A 244 -6.10 12.15 9.42
N PHE A 245 -4.90 11.80 9.88
CA PHE A 245 -4.02 10.84 9.19
C PHE A 245 -4.55 9.41 9.30
N ILE A 246 -5.05 9.01 10.49
CA ILE A 246 -5.69 7.71 10.72
C ILE A 246 -6.91 7.56 9.80
N LYS A 247 -7.75 8.59 9.74
CA LYS A 247 -8.96 8.64 8.90
C LYS A 247 -8.65 8.52 7.41
N TYR A 248 -7.56 9.12 6.95
CA TYR A 248 -7.12 9.00 5.55
C TYR A 248 -6.68 7.55 5.23
N GLY A 249 -5.93 6.95 6.14
CA GLY A 249 -5.52 5.55 6.02
C GLY A 249 -4.26 5.16 6.78
N TYR A 250 -3.49 6.11 7.33
CA TYR A 250 -2.29 5.84 8.13
C TYR A 250 -2.68 5.37 9.54
N THR A 251 -3.31 4.20 9.63
CA THR A 251 -3.69 3.58 10.91
C THR A 251 -2.47 3.12 11.72
N SER A 252 -1.28 3.25 11.14
CA SER A 252 0.02 3.19 11.84
C SER A 252 0.24 4.33 12.81
N MET A 253 -0.36 5.52 12.62
CA MET A 253 -0.19 6.69 13.48
C MET A 253 -0.43 6.35 14.97
N PRO A 254 0.53 6.61 15.88
CA PRO A 254 0.38 6.29 17.30
C PRO A 254 -0.74 7.11 17.95
N THR A 255 -1.57 6.49 18.79
CA THR A 255 -2.70 7.13 19.48
C THR A 255 -2.34 7.78 20.82
N ASN A 256 -1.04 8.03 21.07
CA ASN A 256 -0.60 8.82 22.22
C ASN A 256 -0.74 10.33 21.95
N ASN A 257 -0.77 11.14 23.00
CA ASN A 257 -0.97 12.60 22.90
C ASN A 257 0.34 13.39 22.74
N VAL A 258 1.34 12.83 22.05
CA VAL A 258 2.65 13.46 21.82
C VAL A 258 3.11 13.27 20.37
N TRP A 259 3.98 14.17 19.89
CA TRP A 259 4.67 14.02 18.60
C TRP A 259 5.98 13.26 18.81
N ASP A 260 5.88 11.94 18.93
CA ASP A 260 7.02 11.04 19.06
C ASP A 260 7.65 10.70 17.70
N TYR A 261 8.76 9.97 17.73
CA TYR A 261 9.50 9.58 16.54
C TYR A 261 8.65 8.78 15.54
N GLU A 262 7.80 7.89 16.03
CA GLU A 262 6.91 7.11 15.18
C GLU A 262 5.86 8.00 14.49
N SER A 263 5.27 8.97 15.22
CA SER A 263 4.38 9.97 14.62
C SER A 263 5.08 10.74 13.50
N ARG A 264 6.34 11.13 13.71
CA ARG A 264 7.14 11.86 12.70
C ARG A 264 7.42 11.02 11.45
N LYS A 265 7.64 9.71 11.57
CA LYS A 265 7.81 8.84 10.39
C LYS A 265 6.54 8.73 9.54
N VAL A 266 5.36 8.71 10.17
CA VAL A 266 4.08 8.76 9.45
C VAL A 266 3.92 10.08 8.72
N LEU A 267 4.20 11.20 9.39
CA LEU A 267 4.17 12.53 8.78
C LEU A 267 5.16 12.65 7.61
N TYR A 268 6.36 12.10 7.77
CA TYR A 268 7.37 12.07 6.72
C TYR A 268 6.89 11.33 5.46
N ALA A 269 6.31 10.13 5.62
CA ALA A 269 5.76 9.37 4.51
C ALA A 269 4.63 10.14 3.81
N PHE A 270 3.74 10.77 4.58
CA PHE A 270 2.67 11.61 4.05
C PHE A 270 3.20 12.83 3.29
N GLN A 271 4.16 13.55 3.84
CA GLN A 271 4.77 14.73 3.22
C GLN A 271 5.53 14.35 1.94
N CYS A 272 6.28 13.24 1.94
CA CYS A 272 6.94 12.74 0.74
C CYS A 272 5.96 12.52 -0.41
N ARG A 273 4.71 12.16 -0.11
CA ARG A 273 3.68 11.94 -1.13
C ARG A 273 2.95 13.23 -1.54
N PHE A 274 2.52 14.04 -0.57
CA PHE A 274 1.56 15.12 -0.80
C PHE A 274 2.11 16.54 -0.64
N ARG A 275 3.33 16.70 -0.10
CA ARG A 275 3.94 18.01 0.21
C ARG A 275 5.46 17.96 0.07
N THR A 276 5.94 17.76 -1.15
CA THR A 276 7.37 17.52 -1.42
C THR A 276 8.28 18.74 -1.18
N ASN A 277 7.72 19.95 -1.05
CA ASN A 277 8.47 21.16 -0.74
C ASN A 277 9.07 21.17 0.68
N ASP A 278 8.49 20.42 1.62
CA ASP A 278 8.98 20.32 2.99
C ASP A 278 8.57 18.97 3.62
N ILE A 279 9.59 18.11 3.79
CA ILE A 279 9.48 16.70 4.15
C ILE A 279 10.26 16.39 5.44
N ASP A 280 10.19 17.25 6.45
CA ASP A 280 11.00 17.12 7.68
C ASP A 280 10.41 16.17 8.76
N GLY A 281 9.24 15.61 8.47
CA GLY A 281 8.48 14.75 9.39
C GLY A 281 7.83 15.48 10.56
N ASN A 282 7.80 16.82 10.56
CA ASN A 282 7.15 17.62 11.59
C ASN A 282 5.76 18.07 11.12
N ILE A 283 4.82 18.18 12.07
CA ILE A 283 3.49 18.68 11.75
C ILE A 283 3.51 20.20 11.60
N ASP A 284 2.80 20.70 10.59
CA ASP A 284 2.50 22.11 10.44
C ASP A 284 1.08 22.33 9.88
N LYS A 285 0.73 23.61 9.71
CA LYS A 285 -0.61 24.01 9.23
C LYS A 285 -0.89 23.48 7.82
N GLU A 286 0.11 23.47 6.96
CA GLU A 286 -0.01 23.03 5.58
C GLU A 286 -0.26 21.52 5.50
N THR A 287 0.58 20.71 6.15
CA THR A 287 0.44 19.25 6.23
C THR A 287 -0.92 18.85 6.82
N TYR A 288 -1.39 19.55 7.87
CA TYR A 288 -2.73 19.34 8.44
C TYR A 288 -3.86 19.67 7.46
N SER A 289 -3.75 20.78 6.73
CA SER A 289 -4.79 21.23 5.78
C SER A 289 -4.89 20.29 4.57
N ILE A 290 -3.75 19.79 4.08
CA ILE A 290 -3.67 18.77 3.03
C ILE A 290 -4.39 17.49 3.48
N ALA A 291 -4.12 16.98 4.69
CA ALA A 291 -4.77 15.78 5.21
C ALA A 291 -6.30 15.91 5.27
N ARG A 292 -6.80 17.09 5.68
CA ARG A 292 -8.25 17.36 5.72
C ARG A 292 -8.88 17.47 4.35
N ALA A 293 -8.20 18.13 3.40
CA ALA A 293 -8.66 18.22 2.01
C ALA A 293 -8.74 16.84 1.36
N LEU A 294 -7.72 15.99 1.55
CA LEU A 294 -7.74 14.60 1.10
C LEU A 294 -8.89 13.80 1.72
N ASN A 295 -9.11 13.92 3.03
CA ASN A 295 -10.23 13.26 3.70
C ASN A 295 -11.60 13.69 3.14
N LEU A 296 -11.76 14.96 2.79
CA LEU A 296 -12.96 15.46 2.15
C LEU A 296 -13.13 14.88 0.73
N LYS A 297 -12.05 14.80 -0.05
CA LYS A 297 -12.07 14.18 -1.37
C LYS A 297 -12.40 12.70 -1.34
N VAL A 298 -11.78 11.93 -0.45
CA VAL A 298 -12.09 10.50 -0.24
C VAL A 298 -13.57 10.32 0.12
N LYS A 299 -14.11 11.18 0.99
CA LYS A 299 -15.54 11.18 1.32
C LYS A 299 -16.40 11.41 0.07
N LYS A 300 -16.12 12.46 -0.73
CA LYS A 300 -16.85 12.76 -1.98
C LYS A 300 -16.83 11.58 -2.95
N LEU A 301 -15.67 10.93 -3.13
CA LEU A 301 -15.50 9.74 -3.98
C LEU A 301 -16.31 8.53 -3.50
N ASN A 302 -16.32 8.27 -2.19
CA ASN A 302 -17.11 7.18 -1.62
C ASN A 302 -18.61 7.42 -1.79
N GLU A 303 -19.09 8.63 -1.51
CA GLU A 303 -20.49 8.98 -1.70
C GLU A 303 -20.92 8.86 -3.18
N ALA A 304 -20.07 9.28 -4.12
CA ALA A 304 -20.34 9.14 -5.55
C ALA A 304 -20.46 7.67 -5.97
N TYR A 305 -19.58 6.80 -5.47
CA TYR A 305 -19.64 5.38 -5.75
C TYR A 305 -20.86 4.70 -5.15
N GLU A 306 -21.18 4.96 -3.88
CA GLU A 306 -22.36 4.38 -3.25
C GLU A 306 -23.65 4.82 -3.95
N ARG A 307 -23.72 6.09 -4.42
CA ARG A 307 -24.82 6.56 -5.28
C ARG A 307 -24.90 5.77 -6.59
N SER A 308 -23.78 5.56 -7.28
CA SER A 308 -23.74 4.77 -8.53
C SER A 308 -24.18 3.32 -8.31
N LYS A 309 -23.70 2.68 -7.24
CA LYS A 309 -24.05 1.31 -6.87
C LYS A 309 -25.53 1.19 -6.49
N ALA A 310 -26.06 2.13 -5.71
CA ALA A 310 -27.47 2.18 -5.35
C ALA A 310 -28.36 2.34 -6.59
N ASN A 311 -28.00 3.26 -7.50
CA ASN A 311 -28.73 3.43 -8.76
C ASN A 311 -28.74 2.14 -9.59
N ASN A 312 -27.59 1.49 -9.76
CA ASN A 312 -27.49 0.22 -10.48
C ASN A 312 -28.31 -0.89 -9.81
N PHE A 313 -28.29 -0.98 -8.48
CA PHE A 313 -29.10 -1.95 -7.74
C PHE A 313 -30.61 -1.72 -7.99
N LEU A 314 -31.05 -0.47 -7.91
CA LEU A 314 -32.46 -0.08 -8.11
C LEU A 314 -32.93 -0.33 -9.55
N THR A 315 -32.09 -0.08 -10.55
CA THR A 315 -32.49 -0.20 -11.96
C THR A 315 -32.33 -1.62 -12.52
N ASN A 316 -31.37 -2.41 -12.04
CA ASN A 316 -30.92 -3.61 -12.73
C ASN A 316 -31.01 -4.92 -11.92
N THR A 317 -31.57 -4.92 -10.70
CA THR A 317 -31.69 -6.18 -9.93
C THR A 317 -33.10 -6.78 -9.94
N PHE A 318 -33.14 -8.08 -10.27
CA PHE A 318 -34.34 -8.92 -10.24
C PHE A 318 -34.98 -9.00 -8.86
N PHE A 319 -34.20 -8.83 -7.79
CA PHE A 319 -34.67 -8.87 -6.40
C PHE A 319 -35.62 -7.72 -6.06
N THR A 320 -35.34 -6.47 -6.44
CA THR A 320 -36.27 -5.34 -6.21
C THR A 320 -37.61 -5.63 -6.89
N ASN A 321 -37.57 -6.13 -8.12
CA ASN A 321 -38.77 -6.46 -8.89
C ASN A 321 -39.54 -7.67 -8.32
N ILE A 322 -38.86 -8.64 -7.70
CA ILE A 322 -39.49 -9.77 -7.00
C ILE A 322 -40.08 -9.37 -5.65
N PHE A 323 -39.33 -8.63 -4.83
CA PHE A 323 -39.79 -8.23 -3.50
C PHE A 323 -41.01 -7.30 -3.58
N ILE A 324 -41.04 -6.44 -4.61
CA ILE A 324 -42.20 -5.60 -4.96
C ILE A 324 -43.34 -6.45 -5.54
N SER A 325 -43.08 -7.34 -6.51
CA SER A 325 -44.14 -8.15 -7.14
C SER A 325 -44.73 -9.23 -6.22
N ASN A 326 -44.00 -9.66 -5.19
CA ASN A 326 -44.46 -10.63 -4.19
C ASN A 326 -44.89 -9.98 -2.87
N ASN A 327 -45.03 -8.64 -2.80
CA ASN A 327 -45.51 -7.90 -1.62
C ASN A 327 -44.71 -8.14 -0.32
N ILE A 328 -43.46 -8.54 -0.44
CA ILE A 328 -42.57 -8.77 0.71
C ILE A 328 -42.02 -7.43 1.24
N VAL A 329 -41.95 -6.40 0.38
CA VAL A 329 -41.64 -5.00 0.76
C VAL A 329 -42.66 -4.08 0.06
N ASN A 330 -43.36 -3.24 0.84
CA ASN A 330 -44.49 -2.43 0.35
C ASN A 330 -44.03 -1.18 -0.42
N ASN A 331 -44.66 -0.81 -1.54
CA ASN A 331 -44.34 0.36 -2.38
C ASN A 331 -44.70 1.74 -1.76
N ASN A 332 -45.07 1.79 -0.48
CA ASN A 332 -45.42 3.02 0.22
C ASN A 332 -44.22 3.74 0.86
N TRP A 333 -43.02 3.62 0.30
CA TRP A 333 -41.85 4.37 0.78
C TRP A 333 -41.53 5.51 -0.19
N ASP A 334 -41.68 6.76 0.26
CA ASP A 334 -41.09 7.91 -0.45
C ASP A 334 -39.65 8.08 0.03
N TYR A 335 -38.72 7.97 -0.91
CA TYR A 335 -37.31 8.23 -0.66
C TYR A 335 -37.03 9.71 -0.90
N MET A 336 -37.08 10.50 0.17
CA MET A 336 -36.67 11.89 0.09
C MET A 336 -35.15 12.00 0.20
N HIS A 337 -34.53 12.53 -0.86
CA HIS A 337 -33.13 12.90 -0.85
C HIS A 337 -32.95 14.19 -0.05
N THR A 338 -32.24 14.11 1.08
CA THR A 338 -31.66 15.29 1.73
C THR A 338 -30.14 15.19 1.64
N ASN A 339 -29.44 16.33 1.62
CA ASN A 339 -27.98 16.43 1.43
C ASN A 339 -27.12 15.65 2.44
N LYS A 340 -27.72 14.96 3.44
CA LYS A 340 -26.97 14.23 4.47
C LYS A 340 -27.49 12.81 4.79
N ASN A 341 -28.66 12.37 4.34
CA ASN A 341 -29.17 11.01 4.58
C ASN A 341 -30.28 10.62 3.58
N ILE A 342 -30.41 9.31 3.32
CA ILE A 342 -31.63 8.72 2.75
C ILE A 342 -32.59 8.49 3.93
N ILE A 343 -33.65 9.30 4.02
CA ILE A 343 -34.68 9.12 5.03
C ILE A 343 -35.79 8.28 4.41
N MET A 344 -36.00 7.08 4.95
CA MET A 344 -37.15 6.25 4.60
C MET A 344 -38.37 6.76 5.38
N ARG A 345 -39.37 7.29 4.68
CA ARG A 345 -40.69 7.58 5.26
C ARG A 345 -41.75 6.74 4.58
N ARG A 346 -42.60 6.13 5.41
CA ARG A 346 -43.83 5.46 4.99
C ARG A 346 -44.84 6.54 4.59
N LYS A 347 -45.47 6.42 3.42
CA LYS A 347 -46.63 7.22 3.01
C LYS A 347 -47.78 7.04 3.99
#